data_AF-A0A8B4I3D1-F1
#
_entry.id   AF-A0A8B4I3D1-F1
#
_cell.length_a   1.000
_cell.length_b   1.000
_cell.length_c   1.000
_cell.angle_alpha   90.00
_cell.angle_beta   90.00
_cell.angle_gamma   90.00
#
_symmetry.space_group_name_H-M   'P 1'
#
loop_
_entity.id
_entity.type
_entity.pdbx_description
1 polymer ?
#
loop_
_entity_poly.entity_id
_entity_poly.type
_entity_poly.pdbx_seq_one_letter_code
_entity_poly.pdbx_strand_id
1 'polypeptide(L)'
;MSEQKRQSVLGLRLLAPKLEKFSDRQIEVAQTWALHFSVPPSRLTSFIETYLSSNVHTRCWCVTLPSTSDQIRPVLARIGDHLQYFDGHQVKACKITSKDRVHKKKPTALVAQQLLLRFEKRWYADVLLTSFCKSAGERAKALSIEDLGSFNRRGSDSMVGNNRYFNPRNRFYLKQIGSTLKQFCQCLDQELLFAVRSVQCPSPKLYNWLAQGDRIRRMQALKAQPVLVPLLLLVNQWPWPWDGQQQVFLDSPWEQLQEFRPTWCDDTYLVESRECLVGRIADAGLPLIDILAWLLQAPRTSVRYLGQQRVFDTGSALTRISREGPETPWHRLLLGASMGNRRPSTKTHWKTFFALLDKIPYQLLEHTKDWGRLFSGCPIEWSNPDWPQIADQLQDLNDVFNSIDESHGPDAREALQKLKSFIATATYHQIASLVDGFHLALIDIREALDAADPQTKTDSLTPWRPLLSSNDTPLVSPNGLQIVELKCPADLDAEHRALGHCIDGYDYSAYRGNCRLFSVRENGQSLASAEIQMDESAWGETPAKLTPKHLVTIQLRGLRNLTPKSGSRVDRAYQWFWAKIKSGELAINLEWPDQTLSMSRYTNRNRKQLHAQGCAEWINLRLSRT
;
A
#
# COMPACT_ATOMS: atom_id res chain seq x y z
N MET A 1 17.37 38.83 14.25
CA MET A 1 16.44 38.61 13.11
C MET A 1 15.29 39.59 13.25
N SER A 2 15.13 40.53 12.31
CA SER A 2 14.05 41.52 12.33
C SER A 2 12.69 40.82 12.26
N GLU A 3 11.81 41.10 13.22
CA GLU A 3 10.40 40.72 13.14
C GLU A 3 9.81 41.31 11.85
N GLN A 4 9.36 40.46 10.93
CA GLN A 4 8.61 40.92 9.76
C GLN A 4 7.27 41.48 10.25
N LYS A 5 7.14 42.81 10.24
CA LYS A 5 5.90 43.51 10.56
C LYS A 5 5.02 43.67 9.31
N ARG A 6 3.70 43.65 9.51
CA ARG A 6 2.72 43.95 8.44
C ARG A 6 2.95 45.36 7.90
N GLN A 7 2.75 45.55 6.60
CA GLN A 7 2.82 46.85 5.96
C GLN A 7 1.41 47.46 5.82
N SER A 8 1.31 48.78 5.88
CA SER A 8 0.04 49.47 5.63
C SER A 8 -0.48 49.15 4.22
N VAL A 9 -1.78 48.88 4.08
CA VAL A 9 -2.43 48.60 2.79
C VAL A 9 -2.25 49.77 1.82
N LEU A 10 -2.33 51.01 2.32
CA LEU A 10 -2.08 52.21 1.52
C LEU A 10 -0.65 52.24 0.98
N GLY A 11 0.33 51.89 1.82
CA GLY A 11 1.73 51.81 1.42
C GLY A 11 1.99 50.74 0.35
N LEU A 12 1.32 49.59 0.45
CA LEU A 12 1.41 48.54 -0.57
C LEU A 12 0.80 48.96 -1.91
N ARG A 13 -0.29 49.73 -1.92
CA ARG A 13 -0.89 50.25 -3.16
C ARG A 13 0.02 51.27 -3.84
N LEU A 14 0.66 52.15 -3.08
CA LEU A 14 1.64 53.10 -3.62
C LEU A 14 2.82 52.39 -4.29
N LEU A 15 3.29 51.27 -3.72
CA LEU A 15 4.38 50.47 -4.28
C LEU A 15 3.94 49.55 -5.43
N ALA A 16 2.66 49.17 -5.49
CA ALA A 16 2.10 48.30 -6.53
C ALA A 16 0.66 48.72 -6.87
N PRO A 17 0.47 49.69 -7.80
CA PRO A 17 -0.84 50.25 -8.15
C PRO A 17 -1.87 49.21 -8.60
N LYS A 18 -1.42 48.09 -9.17
CA LYS A 18 -2.29 46.96 -9.58
C LYS A 18 -3.07 46.33 -8.42
N LEU A 19 -2.70 46.61 -7.17
CA LEU A 19 -3.41 46.16 -5.98
C LEU A 19 -4.69 46.95 -5.68
N GLU A 20 -4.92 48.09 -6.33
CA GLU A 20 -6.14 48.90 -6.16
C GLU A 20 -7.44 48.14 -6.47
N LYS A 21 -7.37 47.16 -7.38
CA LYS A 21 -8.51 46.31 -7.74
C LYS A 21 -8.92 45.29 -6.66
N PHE A 22 -8.15 45.17 -5.58
CA PHE A 22 -8.40 44.24 -4.48
C PHE A 22 -8.79 44.99 -3.20
N SER A 23 -9.71 44.41 -2.43
CA SER A 23 -10.17 45.01 -1.17
C SER A 23 -9.09 44.94 -0.09
N ASP A 24 -9.19 45.82 0.91
CA ASP A 24 -8.23 45.89 2.02
C ASP A 24 -8.13 44.53 2.73
N ARG A 25 -9.27 43.88 2.97
CA ARG A 25 -9.34 42.52 3.55
C ARG A 25 -8.59 41.48 2.70
N GLN A 26 -8.67 41.55 1.37
CA GLN A 26 -7.93 40.62 0.51
C GLN A 26 -6.42 40.84 0.64
N ILE A 27 -5.97 42.09 0.66
CA ILE A 27 -4.57 42.47 0.80
C ILE A 27 -4.04 42.02 2.17
N GLU A 28 -4.80 42.20 3.26
CA GLU A 28 -4.42 41.74 4.60
C GLU A 28 -4.31 40.21 4.72
N VAL A 29 -5.22 39.47 4.09
CA VAL A 29 -5.12 38.00 4.02
C VAL A 29 -3.88 37.59 3.25
N ALA A 30 -3.57 38.25 2.12
CA ALA A 30 -2.36 37.98 1.36
C ALA A 30 -1.08 38.27 2.17
N GLN A 31 -1.06 39.37 2.95
CA GLN A 31 0.04 39.66 3.88
C GLN A 31 0.19 38.57 4.95
N THR A 32 -0.93 38.05 5.48
CA THR A 32 -0.90 36.95 6.46
C THR A 32 -0.21 35.72 5.89
N TRP A 33 -0.49 35.38 4.63
CA TRP A 33 0.20 34.28 3.96
C TRP A 33 1.66 34.60 3.62
N ALA A 34 1.97 35.83 3.25
CA ALA A 34 3.36 36.25 3.02
C ALA A 34 4.22 36.08 4.28
N LEU A 35 3.68 36.41 5.45
CA LEU A 35 4.31 36.17 6.76
C LEU A 35 4.46 34.68 7.05
N HIS A 36 3.39 33.90 6.81
CA HIS A 36 3.42 32.44 7.00
C HIS A 36 4.52 31.76 6.18
N PHE A 37 4.72 32.20 4.93
CA PHE A 37 5.77 31.69 4.03
C PHE A 37 7.12 32.41 4.17
N SER A 38 7.26 33.30 5.15
CA SER A 38 8.49 34.08 5.38
C SER A 38 9.01 34.78 4.11
N VAL A 39 8.10 35.36 3.33
CA VAL A 39 8.42 36.06 2.08
C VAL A 39 9.23 37.32 2.39
N PRO A 40 10.44 37.50 1.81
CA PRO A 40 11.26 38.68 2.08
C PRO A 40 10.54 39.99 1.74
N PRO A 41 10.77 41.10 2.47
CA PRO A 41 10.11 42.38 2.21
C PRO A 41 10.26 42.86 0.76
N SER A 42 11.42 42.64 0.14
CA SER A 42 11.71 42.99 -1.26
C SER A 42 10.82 42.28 -2.28
N ARG A 43 10.19 41.15 -1.92
CA ARG A 43 9.29 40.40 -2.80
C ARG A 43 7.83 40.41 -2.32
N LEU A 44 7.49 41.18 -1.29
CA LEU A 44 6.17 41.18 -0.67
C LEU A 44 5.07 41.61 -1.65
N THR A 45 5.26 42.74 -2.34
CA THR A 45 4.29 43.26 -3.33
C THR A 45 4.07 42.28 -4.47
N SER A 46 5.15 41.68 -5.00
CA SER A 46 5.10 40.65 -6.05
C SER A 46 4.36 39.38 -5.59
N PHE A 47 4.58 38.95 -4.34
CA PHE A 47 3.84 37.82 -3.75
C PHE A 47 2.35 38.13 -3.66
N ILE A 48 1.98 39.28 -3.10
CA ILE A 48 0.57 39.68 -2.92
C ILE A 48 -0.12 39.77 -4.28
N GLU A 49 0.50 40.42 -5.27
CA GLU A 49 -0.06 40.51 -6.62
C GLU A 49 -0.26 39.12 -7.24
N THR A 50 0.74 38.24 -7.13
CA THR A 50 0.69 36.87 -7.67
C THR A 50 -0.40 36.04 -7.00
N TYR A 51 -0.43 36.03 -5.68
CA TYR A 51 -1.39 35.28 -4.87
C TYR A 51 -2.82 35.75 -5.16
N LEU A 52 -3.08 37.05 -5.09
CA LEU A 52 -4.41 37.59 -5.32
C LEU A 52 -4.86 37.38 -6.76
N SER A 53 -3.99 37.63 -7.74
CA SER A 53 -4.31 37.44 -9.16
C SER A 53 -4.60 35.97 -9.52
N SER A 54 -3.92 35.02 -8.86
CA SER A 54 -4.17 33.60 -9.06
C SER A 54 -5.48 33.12 -8.43
N ASN A 55 -5.95 33.82 -7.40
CA ASN A 55 -7.13 33.48 -6.63
C ASN A 55 -8.44 34.15 -7.09
N VAL A 56 -8.39 35.03 -8.10
CA VAL A 56 -9.60 35.68 -8.65
C VAL A 56 -10.54 34.68 -9.33
N HIS A 57 -9.99 33.60 -9.89
CA HIS A 57 -10.74 32.60 -10.65
C HIS A 57 -10.36 31.20 -10.22
N THR A 58 -11.36 30.32 -10.13
CA THR A 58 -11.18 28.94 -9.64
C THR A 58 -10.45 28.02 -10.63
N ARG A 59 -10.08 28.51 -11.83
CA ARG A 59 -9.45 27.74 -12.94
C ARG A 59 -10.17 26.42 -13.26
N CYS A 60 -11.42 26.33 -12.82
CA CYS A 60 -12.30 25.20 -12.97
C CYS A 60 -13.61 25.74 -13.54
N TRP A 61 -13.99 25.29 -14.73
CA TRP A 61 -15.21 25.74 -15.40
C TRP A 61 -15.70 24.69 -16.39
N CYS A 62 -16.99 24.74 -16.72
CA CYS A 62 -17.64 23.84 -17.67
C CYS A 62 -18.52 24.66 -18.62
N VAL A 63 -18.44 24.38 -19.93
CA VAL A 63 -19.17 25.08 -21.00
C VAL A 63 -19.76 24.05 -21.95
N THR A 64 -21.09 24.01 -22.04
CA THR A 64 -21.79 23.25 -23.09
C THR A 64 -21.59 23.96 -24.42
N LEU A 65 -21.27 23.19 -25.45
CA LEU A 65 -20.99 23.70 -26.79
C LEU A 65 -22.26 23.65 -27.64
N PRO A 66 -22.35 24.49 -28.69
CA PRO A 66 -23.43 24.41 -29.65
C PRO A 66 -23.43 23.03 -30.30
N SER A 67 -24.62 22.45 -30.48
CA SER A 67 -24.82 21.18 -31.17
C SER A 67 -25.91 21.36 -32.23
N THR A 68 -25.78 20.63 -33.33
CA THR A 68 -26.80 20.55 -34.38
C THR A 68 -27.92 19.54 -34.04
N SER A 69 -27.74 18.75 -32.97
CA SER A 69 -28.71 17.77 -32.47
C SER A 69 -29.05 18.06 -31.01
N ASP A 70 -30.34 18.10 -30.67
CA ASP A 70 -30.81 18.29 -29.30
C ASP A 70 -30.43 17.13 -28.36
N GLN A 71 -30.13 15.94 -28.93
CA GLN A 71 -29.78 14.74 -28.18
C GLN A 71 -28.31 14.70 -27.78
N ILE A 72 -27.41 15.33 -28.54
CA ILE A 72 -25.97 15.34 -28.28
C ILE A 72 -25.59 16.71 -27.75
N ARG A 73 -25.03 16.78 -26.53
CA ARG A 73 -24.57 18.03 -25.93
C ARG A 73 -23.07 17.97 -25.66
N PRO A 74 -22.22 18.29 -26.66
CA PRO A 74 -20.79 18.32 -26.47
C PRO A 74 -20.44 19.33 -25.38
N VAL A 75 -19.47 19.00 -24.54
CA VAL A 75 -19.13 19.85 -23.39
C VAL A 75 -17.63 19.91 -23.20
N LEU A 76 -17.13 21.12 -22.95
CA LEU A 76 -15.73 21.39 -22.64
C LEU A 76 -15.62 21.87 -21.20
N ALA A 77 -14.77 21.21 -20.42
CA ALA A 77 -14.44 21.59 -19.06
C ALA A 77 -12.94 21.86 -18.91
N ARG A 78 -12.61 22.81 -18.04
CA ARG A 78 -11.26 23.03 -17.55
C ARG A 78 -11.19 22.60 -16.10
N ILE A 79 -10.13 21.87 -15.76
CA ILE A 79 -9.80 21.44 -14.41
C ILE A 79 -8.30 21.75 -14.20
N GLY A 80 -8.02 22.98 -13.78
CA GLY A 80 -6.64 23.46 -13.60
C GLY A 80 -5.86 23.53 -14.90
N ASP A 81 -4.86 22.66 -15.02
CA ASP A 81 -4.00 22.45 -16.19
C ASP A 81 -4.52 21.36 -17.14
N HIS A 82 -5.75 20.87 -16.95
CA HIS A 82 -6.39 19.91 -17.84
C HIS A 82 -7.62 20.51 -18.54
N LEU A 83 -7.75 20.27 -19.84
CA LEU A 83 -9.01 20.41 -20.56
C LEU A 83 -9.61 19.03 -20.77
N GLN A 84 -10.90 18.89 -20.51
CA GLN A 84 -11.67 17.67 -20.68
C GLN A 84 -12.84 17.95 -21.61
N TYR A 85 -13.00 17.10 -22.62
CA TYR A 85 -13.97 17.25 -23.69
C TYR A 85 -14.82 16.00 -23.78
N PHE A 86 -16.13 16.20 -23.93
CA PHE A 86 -17.06 15.17 -24.36
C PHE A 86 -17.56 15.53 -25.76
N ASP A 87 -17.31 14.66 -26.73
CA ASP A 87 -17.69 14.88 -28.14
C ASP A 87 -19.14 14.48 -28.46
N GLY A 88 -19.89 14.03 -27.45
CA GLY A 88 -21.21 13.44 -27.61
C GLY A 88 -21.23 11.93 -27.45
N HIS A 89 -20.08 11.28 -27.54
CA HIS A 89 -19.94 9.83 -27.41
C HIS A 89 -18.85 9.46 -26.40
N GLN A 90 -17.66 10.07 -26.51
CA GLN A 90 -16.48 9.75 -25.71
C GLN A 90 -16.00 10.94 -24.91
N VAL A 91 -15.35 10.63 -23.79
CA VAL A 91 -14.66 11.60 -22.95
C VAL A 91 -13.16 11.55 -23.21
N LYS A 92 -12.57 12.71 -23.46
CA LYS A 92 -11.16 12.89 -23.80
C LYS A 92 -10.58 14.01 -22.95
N ALA A 93 -9.28 14.01 -22.70
CA ALA A 93 -8.62 15.11 -22.00
C ALA A 93 -7.23 15.40 -22.54
N CYS A 94 -6.77 16.63 -22.36
CA CYS A 94 -5.42 17.07 -22.69
C CYS A 94 -4.84 17.94 -21.58
N LYS A 95 -3.50 17.93 -21.46
CA LYS A 95 -2.78 18.88 -20.60
C LYS A 95 -2.56 20.19 -21.34
N ILE A 96 -2.77 21.30 -20.62
CA ILE A 96 -2.60 22.66 -21.09
C ILE A 96 -1.48 23.36 -20.32
N THR A 97 -0.75 24.20 -21.03
CA THR A 97 0.36 25.00 -20.49
C THR A 97 0.04 26.49 -20.59
N SER A 98 0.87 27.35 -20.00
CA SER A 98 0.74 28.80 -20.13
C SER A 98 0.80 29.28 -21.59
N LYS A 99 1.59 28.60 -22.44
CA LYS A 99 1.73 28.90 -23.88
C LYS A 99 0.42 28.69 -24.65
N ASP A 100 -0.46 27.83 -24.15
CA ASP A 100 -1.72 27.52 -24.81
C ASP A 100 -2.77 28.65 -24.67
N ARG A 101 -2.54 29.62 -23.78
CA ARG A 101 -3.41 30.80 -23.58
C ARG A 101 -4.88 30.46 -23.32
N VAL A 102 -5.15 29.36 -22.61
CA VAL A 102 -6.52 28.95 -22.24
C VAL A 102 -7.06 29.86 -21.12
N HIS A 103 -8.30 30.35 -21.30
CA HIS A 103 -8.93 31.27 -20.36
C HIS A 103 -9.08 30.69 -18.94
N LYS A 104 -8.64 31.45 -17.93
CA LYS A 104 -8.81 31.09 -16.50
C LYS A 104 -10.27 31.25 -16.05
N LYS A 105 -10.98 32.24 -16.61
CA LYS A 105 -12.42 32.45 -16.45
C LYS A 105 -13.19 31.58 -17.45
N LYS A 106 -14.42 31.20 -17.10
CA LYS A 106 -15.36 30.50 -18.00
C LYS A 106 -15.55 31.30 -19.30
N PRO A 107 -15.16 30.76 -20.47
CA PRO A 107 -15.36 31.42 -21.76
C PRO A 107 -16.82 31.31 -22.23
N THR A 108 -17.17 32.04 -23.28
CA THR A 108 -18.44 31.85 -24.02
C THR A 108 -18.39 30.55 -24.83
N ALA A 109 -19.55 30.05 -25.25
CA ALA A 109 -19.65 28.81 -26.03
C ALA A 109 -18.85 28.87 -27.35
N LEU A 110 -18.93 30.00 -28.07
CA LEU A 110 -18.19 30.23 -29.31
C LEU A 110 -16.66 30.18 -29.10
N VAL A 111 -16.16 30.83 -28.04
CA VAL A 111 -14.73 30.82 -27.71
C VAL A 111 -14.27 29.42 -27.29
N ALA A 112 -15.10 28.69 -26.54
CA ALA A 112 -14.82 27.31 -26.17
C ALA A 112 -14.74 26.38 -27.40
N GLN A 113 -15.59 26.60 -28.41
CA GLN A 113 -15.56 25.86 -29.67
C GLN A 113 -14.28 26.14 -30.46
N GLN A 114 -13.85 27.41 -30.55
CA GLN A 114 -12.58 27.77 -31.20
C GLN A 114 -11.36 27.18 -30.47
N LEU A 115 -11.39 27.10 -29.13
CA LEU A 115 -10.34 26.44 -28.37
C LEU A 115 -10.21 24.97 -28.74
N LEU A 116 -11.32 24.27 -28.97
CA LEU A 116 -11.35 22.85 -29.30
C LEU A 116 -10.54 22.51 -30.56
N LEU A 117 -10.68 23.33 -31.60
CA LEU A 117 -9.94 23.19 -32.86
C LEU A 117 -8.41 23.25 -32.66
N ARG A 118 -7.93 23.91 -31.58
CA ARG A 118 -6.49 24.02 -31.28
C ARG A 118 -5.91 22.78 -30.61
N PHE A 119 -6.73 21.87 -30.09
CA PHE A 119 -6.30 20.71 -29.30
C PHE A 119 -6.66 19.35 -29.91
N GLU A 120 -7.17 19.31 -31.15
CA GLU A 120 -7.69 18.11 -31.80
C GLU A 120 -6.74 16.90 -31.78
N LYS A 121 -5.41 17.15 -31.79
CA LYS A 121 -4.36 16.11 -31.74
C LYS A 121 -3.66 15.95 -30.39
N ARG A 122 -4.24 16.42 -29.28
CA ARG A 122 -3.57 16.44 -27.95
C ARG A 122 -4.33 15.67 -26.86
N TRP A 123 -5.35 14.90 -27.24
CA TRP A 123 -6.31 14.26 -26.34
C TRP A 123 -5.82 12.96 -25.68
N TYR A 124 -4.69 13.00 -24.98
CA TYR A 124 -4.04 11.82 -24.39
C TYR A 124 -3.88 11.87 -22.87
N ALA A 125 -4.45 12.88 -22.21
CA ALA A 125 -4.34 13.02 -20.75
C ALA A 125 -5.46 12.28 -20.01
N ASP A 126 -5.25 12.06 -18.72
CA ASP A 126 -6.24 11.43 -17.86
C ASP A 126 -7.53 12.25 -17.74
N VAL A 127 -8.65 11.56 -17.77
CA VAL A 127 -10.00 12.12 -17.62
C VAL A 127 -10.49 11.92 -16.19
N LEU A 128 -11.37 12.79 -15.70
CA LEU A 128 -12.02 12.66 -14.39
C LEU A 128 -13.54 12.57 -14.54
N LEU A 129 -14.15 11.60 -13.85
CA LEU A 129 -15.61 11.53 -13.65
C LEU A 129 -16.01 11.74 -12.18
N THR A 130 -15.05 11.82 -11.26
CA THR A 130 -15.28 12.02 -9.83
C THR A 130 -14.15 12.83 -9.18
N SER A 131 -14.51 13.65 -8.19
CA SER A 131 -13.53 14.36 -7.34
C SER A 131 -12.98 13.50 -6.21
N PHE A 132 -13.49 12.28 -6.01
CA PHE A 132 -13.09 11.37 -4.94
C PHE A 132 -11.94 10.41 -5.32
N CYS A 133 -11.19 10.73 -6.38
CA CYS A 133 -10.07 9.90 -6.85
C CYS A 133 -8.71 10.56 -6.59
N LYS A 134 -7.64 9.76 -6.62
CA LYS A 134 -6.25 10.21 -6.39
C LYS A 134 -5.85 11.33 -7.36
N SER A 135 -6.14 11.17 -8.65
CA SER A 135 -5.83 12.16 -9.69
C SER A 135 -6.52 13.51 -9.47
N ALA A 136 -7.77 13.51 -8.96
CA ALA A 136 -8.44 14.76 -8.57
C ALA A 136 -7.77 15.42 -7.36
N GLY A 137 -7.32 14.62 -6.39
CA GLY A 137 -6.52 15.09 -5.25
C GLY A 137 -5.18 15.70 -5.68
N GLU A 138 -4.46 15.06 -6.61
CA GLU A 138 -3.21 15.57 -7.18
C GLU A 138 -3.43 16.90 -7.92
N ARG A 139 -4.51 17.01 -8.72
CA ARG A 139 -4.85 18.28 -9.38
C ARG A 139 -5.22 19.38 -8.40
N ALA A 140 -5.96 19.07 -7.34
CA ALA A 140 -6.28 20.04 -6.29
C ALA A 140 -5.01 20.54 -5.58
N LYS A 141 -4.04 19.65 -5.33
CA LYS A 141 -2.73 20.01 -4.78
C LYS A 141 -1.95 20.92 -5.74
N ALA A 142 -1.89 20.56 -7.03
CA ALA A 142 -1.22 21.37 -8.05
C ALA A 142 -1.82 22.78 -8.13
N LEU A 143 -3.16 22.90 -8.13
CA LEU A 143 -3.86 24.19 -8.10
C LEU A 143 -3.49 25.05 -6.88
N SER A 144 -3.44 24.43 -5.69
CA SER A 144 -3.02 25.12 -4.45
C SER A 144 -1.56 25.59 -4.49
N ILE A 145 -0.68 24.83 -5.16
CA ILE A 145 0.73 25.20 -5.35
C ILE A 145 0.84 26.35 -6.35
N GLU A 146 0.11 26.27 -7.47
CA GLU A 146 0.11 27.31 -8.49
C GLU A 146 -0.37 28.68 -7.95
N ASP A 147 -1.21 28.71 -6.90
CA ASP A 147 -1.60 29.97 -6.24
C ASP A 147 -0.41 30.78 -5.74
N LEU A 148 0.69 30.11 -5.39
CA LEU A 148 1.91 30.72 -4.89
C LEU A 148 2.91 31.04 -6.02
N GLY A 149 2.69 30.54 -7.24
CA GLY A 149 3.60 30.75 -8.38
C GLY A 149 5.06 30.40 -8.05
N SER A 150 5.99 31.32 -8.36
CA SER A 150 7.43 31.15 -8.11
C SER A 150 7.85 31.28 -6.63
N PHE A 151 6.89 31.43 -5.71
CA PHE A 151 7.15 31.57 -4.28
C PHE A 151 7.08 30.25 -3.51
N ASN A 152 6.65 29.16 -4.15
CA ASN A 152 6.81 27.83 -3.57
C ASN A 152 8.28 27.40 -3.64
N ARG A 153 9.04 27.61 -2.55
CA ARG A 153 10.50 27.43 -2.58
C ARG A 153 10.99 25.97 -2.56
N ARG A 154 10.17 24.96 -2.27
CA ARG A 154 10.66 23.57 -2.08
C ARG A 154 9.59 22.48 -2.29
N GLY A 155 9.17 22.24 -3.54
CA GLY A 155 8.50 20.98 -3.94
C GLY A 155 7.46 20.41 -2.95
N SER A 156 7.51 19.09 -2.72
CA SER A 156 6.65 18.35 -1.78
C SER A 156 6.91 18.68 -0.30
N ASP A 157 8.14 19.06 0.07
CA ASP A 157 8.53 19.38 1.46
C ASP A 157 7.85 20.63 1.99
N SER A 158 7.52 21.59 1.12
CA SER A 158 6.81 22.80 1.53
C SER A 158 5.37 22.52 2.00
N MET A 159 4.75 21.41 1.58
CA MET A 159 3.39 21.08 2.01
C MET A 159 3.36 20.55 3.44
N VAL A 160 4.32 19.71 3.82
CA VAL A 160 4.38 19.05 5.14
C VAL A 160 4.50 20.09 6.27
N GLY A 161 5.26 21.17 6.05
CA GLY A 161 5.42 22.27 7.00
C GLY A 161 4.31 23.34 6.98
N ASN A 162 3.49 23.41 5.91
CA ASN A 162 2.52 24.51 5.71
C ASN A 162 1.06 24.04 5.60
N ASN A 163 0.70 23.04 6.41
CA ASN A 163 -0.65 22.45 6.43
C ASN A 163 -1.77 23.49 6.66
N ARG A 164 -1.47 24.58 7.37
CA ARG A 164 -2.44 25.67 7.63
C ARG A 164 -2.93 26.34 6.34
N TYR A 165 -2.09 26.42 5.32
CA TYR A 165 -2.48 26.93 4.00
C TYR A 165 -3.05 25.81 3.11
N PHE A 166 -2.31 24.72 2.97
CA PHE A 166 -2.61 23.70 1.95
C PHE A 166 -3.85 22.87 2.27
N ASN A 167 -4.15 22.55 3.53
CA ASN A 167 -5.32 21.72 3.86
C ASN A 167 -6.65 22.42 3.48
N PRO A 168 -6.92 23.67 3.89
CA PRO A 168 -8.11 24.39 3.45
C PRO A 168 -8.15 24.60 1.93
N ARG A 169 -6.99 24.91 1.30
CA ARG A 169 -6.92 25.17 -0.14
C ARG A 169 -7.19 23.95 -0.99
N ASN A 170 -6.63 22.80 -0.62
CA ASN A 170 -6.90 21.54 -1.29
C ASN A 170 -8.39 21.18 -1.20
N ARG A 171 -9.02 21.34 -0.03
CA ARG A 171 -10.47 21.12 0.14
C ARG A 171 -11.31 22.08 -0.73
N PHE A 172 -10.91 23.34 -0.81
CA PHE A 172 -11.55 24.33 -1.68
C PHE A 172 -11.50 23.89 -3.14
N TYR A 173 -10.33 23.54 -3.66
CA TYR A 173 -10.21 23.11 -5.06
C TYR A 173 -10.92 21.79 -5.33
N LEU A 174 -10.90 20.82 -4.43
CA LEU A 174 -11.69 19.59 -4.58
C LEU A 174 -13.19 19.89 -4.75
N LYS A 175 -13.73 20.88 -4.02
CA LYS A 175 -15.13 21.32 -4.18
C LYS A 175 -15.37 21.96 -5.56
N GLN A 176 -14.43 22.76 -6.06
CA GLN A 176 -14.54 23.39 -7.39
C GLN A 176 -14.46 22.35 -8.52
N ILE A 177 -13.56 21.37 -8.39
CA ILE A 177 -13.45 20.23 -9.29
C ILE A 177 -14.76 19.45 -9.28
N GLY A 178 -15.30 19.11 -8.10
CA GLY A 178 -16.56 18.41 -7.96
C GLY A 178 -17.75 19.15 -8.59
N SER A 179 -17.84 20.47 -8.40
CA SER A 179 -18.88 21.31 -9.04
C SER A 179 -18.78 21.30 -10.57
N THR A 180 -17.56 21.42 -11.09
CA THR A 180 -17.28 21.39 -12.54
C THR A 180 -17.63 20.03 -13.13
N LEU A 181 -17.23 18.94 -12.46
CA LEU A 181 -17.53 17.57 -12.85
C LEU A 181 -19.03 17.27 -12.78
N LYS A 182 -19.77 17.86 -11.83
CA LYS A 182 -21.24 17.72 -11.77
C LYS A 182 -21.88 18.26 -13.04
N GLN A 183 -21.50 19.46 -13.47
CA GLN A 183 -22.00 20.07 -14.72
C GLN A 183 -21.59 19.24 -15.94
N PHE A 184 -20.34 18.79 -15.98
CA PHE A 184 -19.83 17.93 -17.05
C PHE A 184 -20.64 16.63 -17.14
N CYS A 185 -20.80 15.93 -16.00
CA CYS A 185 -21.52 14.67 -15.86
C CYS A 185 -22.99 14.71 -16.30
N GLN A 186 -23.63 15.88 -16.22
CA GLN A 186 -25.02 16.06 -16.65
C GLN A 186 -25.18 16.01 -18.18
N CYS A 187 -24.10 16.23 -18.94
CA CYS A 187 -24.12 16.20 -20.39
C CYS A 187 -23.82 14.82 -20.98
N LEU A 188 -23.26 13.88 -20.19
CA LEU A 188 -22.98 12.52 -20.66
C LEU A 188 -24.25 11.69 -20.77
N ASP A 189 -24.17 10.58 -21.50
CA ASP A 189 -25.18 9.53 -21.46
C ASP A 189 -25.41 9.03 -20.02
N GLN A 190 -26.62 9.24 -19.51
CA GLN A 190 -26.96 8.94 -18.12
C GLN A 190 -27.09 7.43 -17.85
N GLU A 191 -27.45 6.63 -18.84
CA GLU A 191 -27.53 5.17 -18.69
C GLU A 191 -26.12 4.58 -18.57
N LEU A 192 -25.18 5.01 -19.42
CA LEU A 192 -23.79 4.58 -19.33
C LEU A 192 -23.16 5.03 -18.01
N LEU A 193 -23.42 6.29 -17.62
CA LEU A 193 -22.92 6.83 -16.36
C LEU A 193 -23.50 6.08 -15.14
N PHE A 194 -24.77 5.68 -15.20
CA PHE A 194 -25.40 4.84 -14.19
C PHE A 194 -24.73 3.46 -14.12
N ALA A 195 -24.49 2.80 -15.25
CA ALA A 195 -23.82 1.49 -15.30
C ALA A 195 -22.42 1.55 -14.65
N VAL A 196 -21.62 2.53 -15.05
CA VAL A 196 -20.26 2.80 -14.51
C VAL A 196 -20.30 3.03 -12.98
N ARG A 197 -21.30 3.79 -12.49
CA ARG A 197 -21.47 4.07 -11.05
C ARG A 197 -22.00 2.86 -10.28
N SER A 198 -22.85 2.03 -10.89
CA SER A 198 -23.45 0.85 -10.25
C SER A 198 -22.41 -0.18 -9.84
N VAL A 199 -21.35 -0.33 -10.65
CA VAL A 199 -20.18 -1.17 -10.34
C VAL A 199 -19.13 -0.44 -9.49
N GLN A 200 -19.42 0.77 -9.01
CA GLN A 200 -18.51 1.63 -8.22
C GLN A 200 -17.13 1.85 -8.87
N CYS A 201 -17.09 1.86 -10.20
CA CYS A 201 -15.88 2.14 -10.97
C CYS A 201 -16.12 3.38 -11.83
N PRO A 202 -16.07 4.62 -11.28
CA PRO A 202 -16.25 5.87 -12.03
C PRO A 202 -15.05 6.18 -12.94
N SER A 203 -14.67 5.20 -13.77
CA SER A 203 -13.55 5.23 -14.69
C SER A 203 -13.99 5.77 -16.04
N PRO A 204 -13.32 6.79 -16.57
CA PRO A 204 -13.53 7.24 -17.94
C PRO A 204 -13.19 6.17 -18.98
N LYS A 205 -12.21 5.29 -18.72
CA LYS A 205 -11.89 4.17 -19.62
C LYS A 205 -13.08 3.22 -19.76
N LEU A 206 -13.74 2.89 -18.65
CA LEU A 206 -14.94 2.06 -18.66
C LEU A 206 -16.11 2.77 -19.37
N TYR A 207 -16.29 4.07 -19.14
CA TYR A 207 -17.31 4.86 -19.85
C TYR A 207 -17.08 4.84 -21.37
N ASN A 208 -15.88 5.18 -21.81
CA ASN A 208 -15.54 5.20 -23.24
C ASN A 208 -15.64 3.81 -23.86
N TRP A 209 -15.26 2.76 -23.13
CA TRP A 209 -15.44 1.39 -23.57
C TRP A 209 -16.93 1.07 -23.78
N LEU A 210 -17.84 1.45 -22.89
CA LEU A 210 -19.27 1.23 -23.14
C LEU A 210 -19.80 2.02 -24.34
N ALA A 211 -19.21 3.19 -24.65
CA ALA A 211 -19.66 4.08 -25.72
C ALA A 211 -19.13 3.75 -27.12
N GLN A 212 -18.07 2.94 -27.26
CA GLN A 212 -17.32 2.74 -28.51
C GLN A 212 -17.73 1.56 -29.39
N GLY A 213 -18.50 0.60 -28.87
CA GLY A 213 -18.86 -0.63 -29.60
C GLY A 213 -20.34 -0.98 -29.50
N ASP A 214 -20.67 -2.26 -29.51
CA ASP A 214 -22.06 -2.71 -29.31
C ASP A 214 -22.47 -2.43 -27.86
N ARG A 215 -23.14 -1.29 -27.66
CA ARG A 215 -23.61 -0.82 -26.36
C ARG A 215 -24.35 -1.90 -25.60
N ILE A 216 -25.24 -2.65 -26.27
CA ILE A 216 -26.10 -3.64 -25.62
C ILE A 216 -25.23 -4.79 -25.12
N ARG A 217 -24.37 -5.35 -25.98
CA ARG A 217 -23.50 -6.47 -25.61
C ARG A 217 -22.47 -6.07 -24.56
N ARG A 218 -21.86 -4.89 -24.67
CA ARG A 218 -20.90 -4.38 -23.66
C ARG A 218 -21.57 -4.14 -22.31
N MET A 219 -22.80 -3.63 -22.28
CA MET A 219 -23.59 -3.54 -21.04
C MET A 219 -23.92 -4.91 -20.45
N GLN A 220 -24.27 -5.89 -21.27
CA GLN A 220 -24.50 -7.27 -20.81
C GLN A 220 -23.22 -7.88 -20.26
N ALA A 221 -22.07 -7.68 -20.91
CA ALA A 221 -20.77 -8.13 -20.44
C ALA A 221 -20.41 -7.51 -19.07
N LEU A 222 -20.62 -6.20 -18.90
CA LEU A 222 -20.39 -5.54 -17.62
C LEU A 222 -21.32 -6.07 -16.52
N LYS A 223 -22.60 -6.33 -16.83
CA LYS A 223 -23.56 -6.93 -15.89
C LYS A 223 -23.18 -8.36 -15.51
N ALA A 224 -22.69 -9.15 -16.46
CA ALA A 224 -22.28 -10.52 -16.24
C ALA A 224 -20.96 -10.64 -15.44
N GLN A 225 -20.08 -9.65 -15.59
CA GLN A 225 -18.75 -9.64 -14.97
C GLN A 225 -18.38 -8.25 -14.42
N PRO A 226 -19.07 -7.77 -13.38
CA PRO A 226 -18.88 -6.43 -12.83
C PRO A 226 -17.52 -6.21 -12.15
N VAL A 227 -16.80 -7.29 -11.81
CA VAL A 227 -15.47 -7.21 -11.19
C VAL A 227 -14.35 -7.34 -12.22
N LEU A 228 -14.32 -8.43 -12.98
CA LEU A 228 -13.20 -8.73 -13.89
C LEU A 228 -13.14 -7.79 -15.10
N VAL A 229 -14.29 -7.39 -15.68
CA VAL A 229 -14.30 -6.50 -16.85
C VAL A 229 -13.69 -5.13 -16.52
N PRO A 230 -14.10 -4.41 -15.44
CA PRO A 230 -13.44 -3.16 -15.08
C PRO A 230 -11.95 -3.30 -14.77
N LEU A 231 -11.52 -4.41 -14.14
CA LEU A 231 -10.10 -4.64 -13.84
C LEU A 231 -9.28 -4.73 -15.13
N LEU A 232 -9.70 -5.57 -16.07
CA LEU A 232 -9.03 -5.76 -17.35
C LEU A 232 -8.96 -4.47 -18.17
N LEU A 233 -10.03 -3.65 -18.13
CA LEU A 233 -10.06 -2.35 -18.82
C LEU A 233 -9.12 -1.30 -18.23
N LEU A 234 -8.83 -1.36 -16.94
CA LEU A 234 -8.01 -0.36 -16.25
C LEU A 234 -6.52 -0.62 -16.43
N VAL A 235 -6.15 -1.90 -16.41
CA VAL A 235 -4.78 -2.41 -16.44
C VAL A 235 -4.08 -2.18 -17.78
N ASN A 236 -4.83 -2.03 -18.88
CA ASN A 236 -4.30 -1.86 -20.25
C ASN A 236 -3.35 -3.00 -20.69
N GLN A 237 -3.35 -4.14 -20.02
CA GLN A 237 -2.63 -5.35 -20.37
C GLN A 237 -3.59 -6.54 -20.33
N TRP A 238 -3.36 -7.52 -21.19
CA TRP A 238 -4.23 -8.68 -21.32
C TRP A 238 -3.50 -9.93 -20.86
N PRO A 239 -4.09 -10.73 -19.96
CA PRO A 239 -3.57 -12.03 -19.60
C PRO A 239 -3.79 -12.97 -20.78
N TRP A 240 -2.77 -13.18 -21.59
CA TRP A 240 -2.76 -14.25 -22.57
C TRP A 240 -2.03 -15.46 -21.97
N PRO A 241 -2.62 -16.66 -21.98
CA PRO A 241 -1.98 -17.83 -21.38
C PRO A 241 -0.61 -18.13 -22.01
N TRP A 242 0.38 -18.42 -21.17
CA TRP A 242 1.76 -18.69 -21.57
C TRP A 242 2.17 -20.11 -21.23
N ASP A 243 2.76 -20.82 -22.18
CA ASP A 243 3.44 -22.08 -21.95
C ASP A 243 4.91 -21.80 -21.56
N GLY A 244 5.21 -21.93 -20.27
CA GLY A 244 6.56 -21.76 -19.75
C GLY A 244 7.56 -22.81 -20.20
N GLN A 245 7.14 -23.98 -20.66
CA GLN A 245 8.04 -25.02 -21.17
C GLN A 245 8.43 -24.73 -22.61
N GLN A 246 7.45 -24.38 -23.43
CA GLN A 246 7.65 -24.11 -24.86
C GLN A 246 8.07 -22.66 -25.14
N GLN A 247 7.99 -21.78 -24.13
CA GLN A 247 8.24 -20.35 -24.25
C GLN A 247 7.38 -19.71 -25.36
N VAL A 248 6.09 -20.05 -25.38
CA VAL A 248 5.13 -19.50 -26.36
C VAL A 248 3.78 -19.19 -25.71
N PHE A 249 3.09 -18.18 -26.25
CA PHE A 249 1.69 -17.94 -25.91
C PHE A 249 0.80 -19.08 -26.43
N LEU A 250 -0.20 -19.54 -25.68
CA LEU A 250 -1.10 -20.60 -26.15
C LEU A 250 -1.98 -20.14 -27.31
N ASP A 251 -2.39 -21.06 -28.19
CA ASP A 251 -3.38 -20.74 -29.22
C ASP A 251 -4.77 -20.52 -28.62
N SER A 252 -5.51 -19.57 -29.18
CA SER A 252 -6.87 -19.30 -28.76
C SER A 252 -7.81 -20.40 -29.24
N PRO A 253 -8.66 -20.96 -28.36
CA PRO A 253 -9.76 -21.83 -28.78
C PRO A 253 -10.79 -21.13 -29.68
N TRP A 254 -10.75 -19.78 -29.73
CA TRP A 254 -11.64 -18.97 -30.56
C TRP A 254 -10.84 -18.36 -31.70
N GLU A 255 -11.14 -18.77 -32.92
CA GLU A 255 -10.47 -18.31 -34.15
C GLU A 255 -10.48 -16.77 -34.26
N GLN A 256 -11.58 -16.13 -33.86
CA GLN A 256 -11.72 -14.66 -33.88
C GLN A 256 -10.76 -13.94 -32.93
N LEU A 257 -10.19 -14.64 -31.95
CA LEU A 257 -9.23 -14.05 -31.02
C LEU A 257 -7.78 -14.34 -31.44
N GLN A 258 -7.55 -15.32 -32.31
CA GLN A 258 -6.21 -15.79 -32.67
C GLN A 258 -5.35 -14.68 -33.30
N GLU A 259 -5.96 -13.77 -34.06
CA GLU A 259 -5.26 -12.63 -34.67
C GLU A 259 -4.67 -11.66 -33.63
N PHE A 260 -5.16 -11.69 -32.38
CA PHE A 260 -4.69 -10.85 -31.29
C PHE A 260 -3.70 -11.56 -30.36
N ARG A 261 -3.30 -12.80 -30.69
CA ARG A 261 -2.28 -13.53 -29.94
C ARG A 261 -1.00 -12.69 -29.89
N PRO A 262 -0.47 -12.39 -28.69
CA PRO A 262 0.79 -11.67 -28.57
C PRO A 262 1.93 -12.44 -29.25
N THR A 263 2.81 -11.74 -29.96
CA THR A 263 4.09 -12.27 -30.42
C THR A 263 5.17 -11.93 -29.41
N TRP A 264 5.96 -12.94 -29.04
CA TRP A 264 7.13 -12.75 -28.19
C TRP A 264 8.22 -11.95 -28.93
N CYS A 265 8.76 -10.91 -28.29
CA CYS A 265 9.85 -10.09 -28.81
C CYS A 265 10.83 -9.83 -27.66
N ASP A 266 12.09 -10.21 -27.83
CA ASP A 266 13.15 -10.20 -26.80
C ASP A 266 13.34 -8.86 -26.07
N ASP A 267 12.95 -7.74 -26.68
CA ASP A 267 13.27 -6.39 -26.18
C ASP A 267 12.11 -5.65 -25.48
N THR A 268 10.90 -6.21 -25.42
CA THR A 268 9.77 -5.57 -24.72
C THR A 268 8.75 -6.59 -24.20
N TYR A 269 8.65 -6.70 -22.88
CA TYR A 269 7.63 -7.50 -22.14
C TYR A 269 6.16 -7.05 -22.40
N LEU A 270 5.92 -6.10 -23.30
CA LEU A 270 4.72 -5.27 -23.28
C LEU A 270 4.12 -5.14 -24.68
N VAL A 271 3.14 -5.98 -25.01
CA VAL A 271 2.24 -5.72 -26.13
C VAL A 271 1.19 -4.71 -25.68
N GLU A 272 1.43 -3.42 -25.96
CA GLU A 272 0.39 -2.39 -25.91
C GLU A 272 -0.66 -2.70 -26.99
N SER A 273 -1.73 -3.42 -26.65
CA SER A 273 -2.82 -3.60 -27.61
C SER A 273 -3.52 -2.26 -27.82
N ARG A 274 -3.51 -1.76 -29.05
CA ARG A 274 -4.24 -0.53 -29.44
C ARG A 274 -5.75 -0.65 -29.29
N GLU A 275 -6.28 -1.86 -29.13
CA GLU A 275 -7.70 -2.14 -28.95
C GLU A 275 -7.96 -3.07 -27.76
N CYS A 276 -9.09 -2.83 -27.08
CA CYS A 276 -9.48 -3.61 -25.92
C CYS A 276 -10.04 -4.98 -26.33
N LEU A 277 -9.31 -6.08 -26.03
CA LEU A 277 -9.72 -7.46 -26.30
C LEU A 277 -11.11 -7.78 -25.72
N VAL A 278 -11.41 -7.33 -24.49
CA VAL A 278 -12.74 -7.50 -23.88
C VAL A 278 -13.85 -6.77 -24.65
N GLY A 279 -13.53 -5.65 -25.30
CA GLY A 279 -14.46 -4.99 -26.22
C GLY A 279 -14.80 -5.86 -27.43
N ARG A 280 -13.78 -6.44 -28.06
CA ARG A 280 -13.95 -7.37 -29.20
C ARG A 280 -14.76 -8.61 -28.80
N ILE A 281 -14.43 -9.23 -27.67
CA ILE A 281 -15.15 -10.39 -27.11
C ILE A 281 -16.64 -10.07 -26.93
N ALA A 282 -16.94 -8.92 -26.30
CA ALA A 282 -18.31 -8.49 -26.07
C ALA A 282 -19.03 -8.19 -27.40
N ASP A 283 -18.43 -7.39 -28.28
CA ASP A 283 -19.04 -6.99 -29.54
C ASP A 283 -19.30 -8.17 -30.47
N ALA A 284 -18.41 -9.17 -30.50
CA ALA A 284 -18.59 -10.40 -31.26
C ALA A 284 -19.63 -11.35 -30.64
N GLY A 285 -20.05 -11.12 -29.39
CA GLY A 285 -21.02 -11.96 -28.69
C GLY A 285 -20.43 -13.31 -28.27
N LEU A 286 -19.13 -13.37 -28.05
CA LEU A 286 -18.44 -14.60 -27.65
C LEU A 286 -18.73 -14.97 -26.18
N PRO A 287 -18.56 -16.24 -25.77
CA PRO A 287 -18.89 -16.69 -24.42
C PRO A 287 -17.91 -16.12 -23.38
N LEU A 288 -18.23 -14.94 -22.84
CA LEU A 288 -17.36 -14.17 -21.94
C LEU A 288 -16.81 -14.97 -20.76
N ILE A 289 -17.63 -15.80 -20.11
CA ILE A 289 -17.20 -16.60 -18.95
C ILE A 289 -16.14 -17.63 -19.34
N ASP A 290 -16.34 -18.32 -20.47
CA ASP A 290 -15.41 -19.35 -20.93
C ASP A 290 -14.09 -18.73 -21.40
N ILE A 291 -14.18 -17.59 -22.08
CA ILE A 291 -12.99 -16.84 -22.52
C ILE A 291 -12.21 -16.31 -21.32
N LEU A 292 -12.87 -15.70 -20.33
CA LEU A 292 -12.19 -15.22 -19.13
C LEU A 292 -11.57 -16.37 -18.33
N ALA A 293 -12.24 -17.52 -18.23
CA ALA A 293 -11.69 -18.70 -17.59
C ALA A 293 -10.40 -19.19 -18.29
N TRP A 294 -10.40 -19.17 -19.63
CA TRP A 294 -9.22 -19.51 -20.43
C TRP A 294 -8.11 -18.46 -20.31
N LEU A 295 -8.40 -17.17 -20.53
CA LEU A 295 -7.41 -16.08 -20.45
C LEU A 295 -6.73 -16.02 -19.08
N LEU A 296 -7.51 -16.17 -18.01
CA LEU A 296 -7.03 -16.07 -16.63
C LEU A 296 -6.51 -17.40 -16.07
N GLN A 297 -6.54 -18.48 -16.86
CA GLN A 297 -6.19 -19.84 -16.43
C GLN A 297 -6.89 -20.23 -15.11
N ALA A 298 -8.19 -19.93 -15.02
CA ALA A 298 -8.98 -20.06 -13.79
C ALA A 298 -10.20 -20.95 -13.99
N PRO A 299 -10.66 -21.65 -12.93
CA PRO A 299 -11.90 -22.43 -13.02
C PRO A 299 -13.10 -21.56 -13.39
N ARG A 300 -13.94 -22.05 -14.31
CA ARG A 300 -15.20 -21.38 -14.70
C ARG A 300 -16.08 -21.01 -13.49
N THR A 301 -16.07 -21.85 -12.45
CA THR A 301 -16.82 -21.63 -11.22
C THR A 301 -16.33 -20.41 -10.44
N SER A 302 -15.03 -20.12 -10.45
CA SER A 302 -14.44 -18.93 -9.84
C SER A 302 -14.82 -17.67 -10.62
N VAL A 303 -14.74 -17.73 -11.96
CA VAL A 303 -15.17 -16.61 -12.83
C VAL A 303 -16.66 -16.31 -12.66
N ARG A 304 -17.51 -17.34 -12.64
CA ARG A 304 -18.96 -17.19 -12.37
C ARG A 304 -19.21 -16.58 -10.99
N TYR A 305 -18.47 -17.03 -9.98
CA TYR A 305 -18.60 -16.49 -8.62
C TYR A 305 -18.30 -14.99 -8.59
N LEU A 306 -17.17 -14.56 -9.18
CA LEU A 306 -16.84 -13.13 -9.27
C LEU A 306 -17.86 -12.33 -10.08
N GLY A 307 -18.51 -12.95 -11.07
CA GLY A 307 -19.63 -12.37 -11.80
C GLY A 307 -20.86 -12.04 -10.93
N GLN A 308 -21.02 -12.76 -9.81
CA GLN A 308 -22.10 -12.53 -8.84
C GLN A 308 -21.70 -11.56 -7.72
N GLN A 309 -20.43 -11.19 -7.62
CA GLN A 309 -19.91 -10.28 -6.62
C GLN A 309 -20.05 -8.82 -7.05
N ARG A 310 -20.04 -7.88 -6.09
CA ARG A 310 -19.88 -6.46 -6.37
C ARG A 310 -18.42 -6.05 -6.16
N VAL A 311 -17.96 -5.06 -6.93
CA VAL A 311 -16.61 -4.48 -6.78
C VAL A 311 -16.33 -3.98 -5.36
N PHE A 312 -17.35 -3.46 -4.68
CA PHE A 312 -17.24 -3.01 -3.29
C PHE A 312 -17.05 -4.15 -2.30
N ASP A 313 -17.80 -5.24 -2.51
CA ASP A 313 -17.82 -6.39 -1.63
C ASP A 313 -16.53 -7.19 -1.73
N THR A 314 -15.82 -7.12 -2.87
CA THR A 314 -14.50 -7.74 -3.09
C THR A 314 -13.33 -7.01 -2.42
N GLY A 315 -13.55 -6.43 -1.24
CA GLY A 315 -12.49 -5.81 -0.43
C GLY A 315 -11.84 -4.59 -1.09
N SER A 316 -12.58 -3.89 -1.96
CA SER A 316 -12.06 -2.84 -2.85
C SER A 316 -11.07 -3.39 -3.90
N ALA A 317 -11.45 -4.40 -4.68
CA ALA A 317 -10.64 -4.99 -5.76
C ALA A 317 -9.88 -3.96 -6.62
N LEU A 318 -10.49 -2.82 -6.95
CA LEU A 318 -9.85 -1.75 -7.73
C LEU A 318 -8.64 -1.10 -7.02
N THR A 319 -8.65 -1.04 -5.69
CA THR A 319 -7.51 -0.53 -4.91
C THR A 319 -6.33 -1.49 -4.91
N ARG A 320 -6.57 -2.79 -5.13
CA ARG A 320 -5.52 -3.80 -5.23
C ARG A 320 -4.73 -3.69 -6.54
N ILE A 321 -5.33 -3.20 -7.63
CA ILE A 321 -4.60 -2.92 -8.89
C ILE A 321 -3.35 -2.06 -8.63
N SER A 322 -3.48 -1.00 -7.82
CA SER A 322 -2.35 -0.13 -7.52
C SER A 322 -1.27 -0.77 -6.64
N ARG A 323 -1.58 -1.84 -5.92
CA ARG A 323 -0.67 -2.52 -4.99
C ARG A 323 0.02 -3.72 -5.63
N GLU A 324 -0.70 -4.47 -6.46
CA GLU A 324 -0.25 -5.71 -7.10
C GLU A 324 0.38 -5.47 -8.48
N GLY A 325 0.32 -4.22 -8.97
CA GLY A 325 0.82 -3.87 -10.30
C GLY A 325 -0.14 -4.29 -11.41
N PRO A 326 0.16 -3.95 -12.67
CA PRO A 326 -0.72 -4.24 -13.80
C PRO A 326 -0.75 -5.73 -14.16
N GLU A 327 0.29 -6.50 -13.87
CA GLU A 327 0.41 -7.89 -14.37
C GLU A 327 -0.26 -8.95 -13.49
N THR A 328 -0.57 -8.65 -12.22
CA THR A 328 -1.11 -9.66 -11.27
C THR A 328 -2.46 -9.36 -10.58
N PRO A 329 -3.24 -8.32 -10.91
CA PRO A 329 -4.29 -7.79 -10.02
C PRO A 329 -5.51 -8.70 -9.85
N TRP A 330 -5.64 -9.77 -10.65
CA TRP A 330 -6.72 -10.75 -10.55
C TRP A 330 -6.33 -12.03 -9.80
N HIS A 331 -5.04 -12.36 -9.64
CA HIS A 331 -4.63 -13.66 -9.09
C HIS A 331 -5.20 -13.89 -7.69
N ARG A 332 -5.12 -12.90 -6.80
CA ARG A 332 -5.65 -13.03 -5.43
C ARG A 332 -7.17 -13.09 -5.40
N LEU A 333 -7.86 -12.38 -6.29
CA LEU A 333 -9.33 -12.43 -6.41
C LEU A 333 -9.79 -13.80 -6.91
N LEU A 334 -9.12 -14.34 -7.94
CA LEU A 334 -9.40 -15.65 -8.50
C LEU A 334 -9.09 -16.75 -7.48
N LEU A 335 -8.02 -16.61 -6.71
CA LEU A 335 -7.70 -17.49 -5.60
C LEU A 335 -8.82 -17.50 -4.55
N GLY A 336 -9.25 -16.32 -4.09
CA GLY A 336 -10.38 -16.22 -3.16
C GLY A 336 -11.67 -16.84 -3.72
N ALA A 337 -11.92 -16.65 -5.02
CA ALA A 337 -13.05 -17.25 -5.72
C ALA A 337 -12.91 -18.77 -5.92
N SER A 338 -11.69 -19.34 -5.89
CA SER A 338 -11.46 -20.79 -5.97
C SER A 338 -11.51 -21.50 -4.63
N MET A 339 -11.68 -20.79 -3.50
CA MET A 339 -11.68 -21.36 -2.13
C MET A 339 -12.87 -22.29 -1.79
N GLY A 340 -13.66 -22.74 -2.78
CA GLY A 340 -14.80 -23.65 -2.58
C GLY A 340 -15.81 -23.13 -1.55
N ASN A 341 -16.02 -23.88 -0.47
CA ASN A 341 -16.92 -23.49 0.62
C ASN A 341 -16.41 -22.29 1.44
N ARG A 342 -15.13 -21.93 1.30
CA ARG A 342 -14.49 -20.78 1.96
C ARG A 342 -14.39 -19.58 1.02
N ARG A 343 -15.30 -19.41 0.07
CA ARG A 343 -15.29 -18.21 -0.79
C ARG A 343 -15.64 -16.95 0.01
N PRO A 344 -14.80 -15.90 -0.01
CA PRO A 344 -15.15 -14.65 0.66
C PRO A 344 -16.35 -13.97 0.00
N SER A 345 -17.41 -13.72 0.75
CA SER A 345 -18.70 -13.22 0.24
C SER A 345 -19.02 -11.76 0.59
N THR A 346 -18.35 -11.21 1.60
CA THR A 346 -18.59 -9.84 2.08
C THR A 346 -17.29 -9.03 2.08
N LYS A 347 -17.41 -7.70 2.12
CA LYS A 347 -16.24 -6.81 2.23
C LYS A 347 -15.31 -7.17 3.39
N THR A 348 -15.87 -7.56 4.53
CA THR A 348 -15.10 -7.99 5.69
C THR A 348 -14.39 -9.32 5.41
N HIS A 349 -15.08 -10.27 4.80
CA HIS A 349 -14.49 -11.57 4.44
C HIS A 349 -13.29 -11.41 3.51
N TRP A 350 -13.44 -10.61 2.44
CA TRP A 350 -12.36 -10.31 1.52
C TRP A 350 -11.19 -9.60 2.20
N LYS A 351 -11.45 -8.67 3.12
CA LYS A 351 -10.39 -8.03 3.91
C LYS A 351 -9.61 -9.03 4.76
N THR A 352 -10.29 -9.93 5.46
CA THR A 352 -9.63 -10.99 6.27
C THR A 352 -8.80 -11.90 5.38
N PHE A 353 -9.38 -12.40 4.27
CA PHE A 353 -8.68 -13.24 3.31
C PHE A 353 -7.42 -12.57 2.76
N PHE A 354 -7.52 -11.30 2.37
CA PHE A 354 -6.35 -10.59 1.88
C PHE A 354 -5.31 -10.30 2.95
N ALA A 355 -5.71 -10.02 4.18
CA ALA A 355 -4.79 -9.83 5.30
C ALA A 355 -4.03 -11.13 5.62
N LEU A 356 -4.69 -12.28 5.50
CA LEU A 356 -4.06 -13.60 5.58
C LEU A 356 -3.01 -13.77 4.46
N LEU A 357 -3.37 -13.54 3.20
CA LEU A 357 -2.42 -13.66 2.08
C LEU A 357 -1.22 -12.72 2.21
N ASP A 358 -1.41 -11.54 2.80
CA ASP A 358 -0.33 -10.57 3.04
C ASP A 358 0.67 -11.04 4.11
N LYS A 359 0.31 -12.01 4.96
CA LYS A 359 1.19 -12.58 6.01
C LYS A 359 1.84 -13.90 5.61
N ILE A 360 1.29 -14.61 4.63
CA ILE A 360 1.80 -15.91 4.21
C ILE A 360 3.20 -15.73 3.56
N PRO A 361 4.21 -16.51 3.98
CA PRO A 361 5.55 -16.50 3.39
C PRO A 361 5.52 -16.74 1.88
N TYR A 362 6.43 -16.09 1.13
CA TYR A 362 6.48 -16.23 -0.33
C TYR A 362 6.72 -17.68 -0.76
N GLN A 363 7.53 -18.43 -0.01
CA GLN A 363 7.81 -19.84 -0.27
C GLN A 363 6.53 -20.68 -0.22
N LEU A 364 5.64 -20.38 0.72
CA LEU A 364 4.33 -21.05 0.81
C LEU A 364 3.42 -20.61 -0.34
N LEU A 365 3.40 -19.33 -0.70
CA LEU A 365 2.61 -18.84 -1.84
C LEU A 365 3.04 -19.50 -3.16
N GLU A 366 4.33 -19.64 -3.40
CA GLU A 366 4.90 -20.20 -4.62
C GLU A 366 4.65 -21.71 -4.75
N HIS A 367 4.77 -22.46 -3.65
CA HIS A 367 4.66 -23.92 -3.67
C HIS A 367 3.24 -24.45 -3.41
N THR A 368 2.32 -23.64 -2.92
CA THR A 368 0.93 -24.08 -2.65
C THR A 368 0.11 -24.13 -3.94
N LYS A 369 -0.19 -25.35 -4.40
CA LYS A 369 -1.11 -25.59 -5.53
C LYS A 369 -2.56 -25.81 -5.09
N ASP A 370 -2.77 -26.47 -3.94
CA ASP A 370 -4.09 -26.77 -3.40
C ASP A 370 -4.34 -26.02 -2.08
N TRP A 371 -4.94 -24.84 -2.21
CA TRP A 371 -5.33 -24.00 -1.09
C TRP A 371 -6.48 -24.56 -0.26
N GLY A 372 -7.31 -25.43 -0.85
CA GLY A 372 -8.36 -26.13 -0.12
C GLY A 372 -7.78 -27.13 0.88
N ARG A 373 -6.72 -27.84 0.46
CA ARG A 373 -5.95 -28.73 1.32
C ARG A 373 -5.17 -27.98 2.40
N LEU A 374 -4.49 -26.88 2.05
CA LEU A 374 -3.76 -26.06 3.02
C LEU A 374 -4.67 -25.67 4.21
N PHE A 375 -5.89 -25.21 3.94
CA PHE A 375 -6.83 -24.81 5.01
C PHE A 375 -7.80 -25.92 5.43
N SER A 376 -7.45 -27.18 5.21
CA SER A 376 -8.24 -28.30 5.74
C SER A 376 -8.22 -28.28 7.28
N GLY A 377 -9.40 -28.40 7.89
CA GLY A 377 -9.57 -28.27 9.35
C GLY A 377 -9.51 -26.83 9.89
N CYS A 378 -9.35 -25.81 9.05
CA CYS A 378 -9.50 -24.40 9.45
C CYS A 378 -10.97 -23.95 9.41
N PRO A 379 -11.33 -22.82 10.06
CA PRO A 379 -12.65 -22.23 9.97
C PRO A 379 -13.15 -22.08 8.52
N ILE A 380 -14.47 -22.17 8.33
CA ILE A 380 -15.08 -21.97 7.00
C ILE A 380 -15.35 -20.47 6.77
N GLU A 381 -15.90 -19.81 7.78
CA GLU A 381 -16.29 -18.40 7.73
C GLU A 381 -15.09 -17.47 7.96
N TRP A 382 -14.94 -16.45 7.09
CA TRP A 382 -13.88 -15.43 7.18
C TRP A 382 -14.09 -14.40 8.29
N SER A 383 -15.26 -14.42 8.93
CA SER A 383 -15.56 -13.62 10.13
C SER A 383 -15.04 -14.27 11.42
N ASN A 384 -14.56 -15.52 11.36
CA ASN A 384 -14.05 -16.22 12.53
C ASN A 384 -12.79 -15.51 13.10
N PRO A 385 -12.72 -15.30 14.43
CA PRO A 385 -11.62 -14.58 15.08
C PRO A 385 -10.28 -15.34 15.11
N ASP A 386 -10.23 -16.59 14.67
CA ASP A 386 -9.02 -17.43 14.66
C ASP A 386 -8.15 -17.18 13.41
N TRP A 387 -8.69 -16.56 12.34
CA TRP A 387 -7.92 -16.27 11.13
C TRP A 387 -6.64 -15.44 11.36
N PRO A 388 -6.64 -14.39 12.20
CA PRO A 388 -5.41 -13.70 12.58
C PRO A 388 -4.35 -14.62 13.19
N GLN A 389 -4.75 -15.55 14.06
CA GLN A 389 -3.84 -16.51 14.68
C GLN A 389 -3.30 -17.51 13.65
N ILE A 390 -4.15 -18.03 12.75
CA ILE A 390 -3.73 -18.89 11.64
C ILE A 390 -2.69 -18.18 10.78
N ALA A 391 -2.92 -16.90 10.47
CA ALA A 391 -2.01 -16.10 9.67
C ALA A 391 -0.66 -15.89 10.38
N ASP A 392 -0.68 -15.63 11.68
CA ASP A 392 0.54 -15.49 12.50
C ASP A 392 1.36 -16.79 12.50
N GLN A 393 0.73 -17.93 12.74
CA GLN A 393 1.43 -19.23 12.75
C GLN A 393 1.98 -19.64 11.38
N LEU A 394 1.30 -19.29 10.28
CA LEU A 394 1.85 -19.48 8.94
C LEU A 394 3.01 -18.52 8.65
N GLN A 395 2.99 -17.31 9.22
CA GLN A 395 4.08 -16.34 9.08
C GLN A 395 5.36 -16.82 9.77
N ASP A 396 5.24 -17.51 10.91
CA ASP A 396 6.35 -18.11 11.67
C ASP A 396 7.13 -19.17 10.88
N LEU A 397 6.57 -19.71 9.78
CA LEU A 397 7.32 -20.58 8.87
C LEU A 397 8.55 -19.86 8.25
N ASN A 398 8.55 -18.52 8.20
CA ASN A 398 9.75 -17.76 7.83
C ASN A 398 10.94 -18.06 8.75
N ASP A 399 10.72 -18.32 10.04
CA ASP A 399 11.79 -18.60 11.00
C ASP A 399 12.50 -19.90 10.64
N VAL A 400 11.76 -20.91 10.18
CA VAL A 400 12.31 -22.19 9.69
C VAL A 400 13.15 -21.95 8.44
N PHE A 401 12.62 -21.24 7.45
CA PHE A 401 13.35 -20.96 6.20
C PHE A 401 14.59 -20.11 6.41
N ASN A 402 14.52 -19.07 7.25
CA ASN A 402 15.64 -18.17 7.54
C ASN A 402 16.75 -18.85 8.35
N SER A 403 16.46 -19.98 9.00
CA SER A 403 17.42 -20.76 9.77
C SER A 403 18.22 -21.76 8.92
N ILE A 404 17.86 -21.95 7.65
CA ILE A 404 18.59 -22.80 6.70
C ILE A 404 19.32 -21.92 5.70
N ASP A 405 20.62 -22.17 5.50
CA ASP A 405 21.42 -21.52 4.47
C ASP A 405 22.07 -22.59 3.58
N GLU A 406 21.67 -22.64 2.31
CA GLU A 406 22.13 -23.61 1.31
C GLU A 406 23.66 -23.57 1.09
N SER A 407 24.31 -22.45 1.42
CA SER A 407 25.75 -22.30 1.31
C SER A 407 26.53 -23.12 2.34
N HIS A 408 25.87 -23.63 3.38
CA HIS A 408 26.49 -24.37 4.48
C HIS A 408 26.66 -25.88 4.25
N GLY A 409 26.24 -26.42 3.10
CA GLY A 409 26.56 -27.80 2.70
C GLY A 409 25.42 -28.55 2.01
N PRO A 410 25.66 -29.82 1.60
CA PRO A 410 24.65 -30.66 0.96
C PRO A 410 23.42 -30.91 1.86
N ASP A 411 23.62 -31.11 3.16
CA ASP A 411 22.52 -31.40 4.11
C ASP A 411 21.53 -30.24 4.21
N ALA A 412 22.02 -28.99 4.15
CA ALA A 412 21.18 -27.79 4.14
C ALA A 412 20.34 -27.68 2.86
N ARG A 413 20.92 -28.03 1.70
CA ARG A 413 20.17 -28.08 0.43
C ARG A 413 19.10 -29.17 0.45
N GLU A 414 19.43 -30.34 1.00
CA GLU A 414 18.48 -31.44 1.16
C GLU A 414 17.33 -31.04 2.10
N ALA A 415 17.64 -30.44 3.25
CA ALA A 415 16.65 -29.96 4.21
C ALA A 415 15.68 -28.96 3.58
N LEU A 416 16.20 -28.01 2.81
CA LEU A 416 15.39 -27.03 2.11
C LEU A 416 14.51 -27.68 1.04
N GLN A 417 15.03 -28.63 0.26
CA GLN A 417 14.25 -29.35 -0.75
C GLN A 417 13.12 -30.17 -0.11
N LYS A 418 13.39 -30.85 1.02
CA LYS A 418 12.38 -31.56 1.80
C LYS A 418 11.33 -30.60 2.35
N LEU A 419 11.75 -29.45 2.89
CA LEU A 419 10.83 -28.44 3.40
C LEU A 419 9.91 -27.91 2.30
N LYS A 420 10.45 -27.54 1.13
CA LYS A 420 9.67 -27.11 -0.05
C LYS A 420 8.66 -28.18 -0.49
N SER A 421 9.07 -29.44 -0.51
CA SER A 421 8.21 -30.58 -0.88
C SER A 421 7.09 -30.82 0.14
N PHE A 422 7.42 -30.70 1.44
CA PHE A 422 6.45 -30.83 2.52
C PHE A 422 5.38 -29.74 2.44
N ILE A 423 5.77 -28.46 2.38
CA ILE A 423 4.81 -27.35 2.39
C ILE A 423 3.88 -27.33 1.16
N ALA A 424 4.32 -27.88 0.03
CA ALA A 424 3.51 -27.99 -1.18
C ALA A 424 2.27 -28.90 -0.98
N THR A 425 2.30 -29.79 0.01
CA THR A 425 1.23 -30.78 0.26
C THR A 425 0.72 -30.80 1.70
N ALA A 426 1.30 -30.01 2.59
CA ALA A 426 0.92 -29.96 4.00
C ALA A 426 -0.39 -29.17 4.24
N THR A 427 -1.11 -29.54 5.29
CA THR A 427 -2.18 -28.71 5.86
C THR A 427 -1.58 -27.67 6.80
N TYR A 428 -2.34 -26.62 7.09
CA TYR A 428 -2.01 -25.61 8.10
C TYR A 428 -1.64 -26.26 9.44
N HIS A 429 -2.40 -27.25 9.90
CA HIS A 429 -2.15 -27.93 11.18
C HIS A 429 -0.81 -28.67 11.18
N GLN A 430 -0.42 -29.26 10.05
CA GLN A 430 0.89 -29.92 9.90
C GLN A 430 2.02 -28.90 9.89
N ILE A 431 1.84 -27.76 9.20
CA ILE A 431 2.82 -26.66 9.18
C ILE A 431 2.96 -26.07 10.58
N ALA A 432 1.86 -25.76 11.26
CA ALA A 432 1.86 -25.24 12.62
C ALA A 432 2.57 -26.21 13.59
N SER A 433 2.31 -27.52 13.47
CA SER A 433 3.01 -28.53 14.26
C SER A 433 4.51 -28.63 13.95
N LEU A 434 4.91 -28.43 12.69
CA LEU A 434 6.33 -28.37 12.30
C LEU A 434 7.00 -27.14 12.94
N VAL A 435 6.37 -25.97 12.87
CA VAL A 435 6.85 -24.71 13.44
C VAL A 435 6.98 -24.82 14.96
N ASP A 436 5.93 -25.30 15.65
CA ASP A 436 5.98 -25.52 17.10
C ASP A 436 7.10 -26.49 17.48
N GLY A 437 7.24 -27.60 16.74
CA GLY A 437 8.32 -28.56 16.95
C GLY A 437 9.71 -27.98 16.69
N PHE A 438 9.84 -27.10 15.70
CA PHE A 438 11.09 -26.41 15.37
C PHE A 438 11.49 -25.44 16.46
N HIS A 439 10.55 -24.64 16.99
CA HIS A 439 10.82 -23.72 18.09
C HIS A 439 11.28 -24.44 19.37
N LEU A 440 10.73 -25.62 19.66
CA LEU A 440 11.23 -26.46 20.76
C LEU A 440 12.63 -27.00 20.47
N ALA A 441 12.89 -27.46 19.25
CA ALA A 441 14.19 -28.01 18.87
C ALA A 441 15.33 -26.97 18.88
N LEU A 442 15.01 -25.69 18.63
CA LEU A 442 15.99 -24.62 18.71
C LEU A 442 16.62 -24.51 20.11
N ILE A 443 15.87 -24.84 21.17
CA ILE A 443 16.39 -24.89 22.54
C ILE A 443 17.53 -25.91 22.62
N ASP A 444 17.23 -27.15 22.24
CA ASP A 444 18.17 -28.27 22.34
C ASP A 444 19.42 -28.05 21.47
N ILE A 445 19.24 -27.53 20.25
CA ILE A 445 20.35 -27.21 19.33
C ILE A 445 21.28 -26.17 19.97
N ARG A 446 20.72 -25.14 20.59
CA ARG A 446 21.52 -24.07 21.21
C ARG A 446 22.24 -24.55 22.46
N GLU A 447 21.55 -25.31 23.32
CA GLU A 447 22.17 -25.89 24.52
C GLU A 447 23.35 -26.81 24.15
N ALA A 448 23.21 -27.61 23.08
CA ALA A 448 24.31 -28.44 22.58
C ALA A 448 25.50 -27.61 22.07
N LEU A 449 25.24 -26.51 21.34
CA LEU A 449 26.29 -25.62 20.84
C LEU A 449 26.99 -24.85 21.97
N ASP A 450 26.25 -24.42 22.99
CA ASP A 450 26.81 -23.75 24.17
C ASP A 450 27.59 -24.70 25.08
N ALA A 451 27.22 -25.97 25.13
CA ALA A 451 28.04 -26.99 25.79
C ALA A 451 29.36 -27.23 25.06
N ALA A 452 29.37 -27.12 23.72
CA ALA A 452 30.54 -27.33 22.89
C ALA A 452 31.50 -26.12 22.83
N ASP A 453 31.03 -24.90 23.13
CA ASP A 453 31.82 -23.66 23.15
C ASP A 453 31.65 -22.89 24.49
N PRO A 454 32.47 -23.17 25.52
CA PRO A 454 32.35 -22.56 26.84
C PRO A 454 32.51 -21.03 26.85
N GLN A 455 33.06 -20.42 25.79
CA GLN A 455 33.22 -18.96 25.70
C GLN A 455 31.87 -18.25 25.56
N THR A 456 30.79 -18.91 25.13
CA THR A 456 29.48 -18.26 25.05
C THR A 456 28.82 -18.03 26.40
N LYS A 457 29.26 -18.74 27.45
CA LYS A 457 28.77 -18.52 28.83
C LYS A 457 29.30 -17.22 29.44
N THR A 458 30.48 -16.74 29.03
CA THR A 458 31.12 -15.56 29.66
C THR A 458 30.35 -14.27 29.38
N ASP A 459 29.66 -14.18 28.24
CA ASP A 459 28.98 -12.95 27.80
C ASP A 459 27.46 -13.00 27.99
N SER A 460 26.93 -14.09 28.56
CA SER A 460 25.49 -14.33 28.73
C SER A 460 24.76 -13.25 29.56
N LEU A 461 25.48 -12.62 30.49
CA LEU A 461 24.98 -11.53 31.34
C LEU A 461 25.47 -10.14 30.89
N THR A 462 26.25 -10.04 29.81
CA THR A 462 26.76 -8.76 29.33
C THR A 462 25.63 -7.96 28.70
N PRO A 463 25.24 -6.80 29.25
CA PRO A 463 24.09 -6.07 28.72
C PRO A 463 24.44 -5.29 27.44
N TRP A 464 23.52 -5.22 26.48
CA TRP A 464 23.57 -4.20 25.41
C TRP A 464 23.11 -2.84 25.93
N ARG A 465 23.37 -1.76 25.18
CA ARG A 465 22.93 -0.41 25.53
C ARG A 465 21.39 -0.34 25.64
N PRO A 466 20.77 -0.12 26.80
CA PRO A 466 19.31 -0.14 26.94
C PRO A 466 18.64 1.09 26.31
N LEU A 467 17.34 0.98 26.03
CA LEU A 467 16.44 2.07 25.66
C LEU A 467 16.04 2.87 26.90
N LEU A 468 15.74 2.25 28.05
CA LEU A 468 15.37 2.99 29.25
C LEU A 468 16.61 3.45 30.01
N SER A 469 16.62 4.71 30.44
CA SER A 469 17.76 5.31 31.16
C SER A 469 17.76 5.02 32.67
N SER A 470 16.62 4.65 33.25
CA SER A 470 16.46 4.27 34.67
C SER A 470 15.91 2.85 34.72
N ASN A 471 16.64 1.93 35.37
CA ASN A 471 16.67 0.54 34.90
C ASN A 471 16.51 -0.56 35.93
N ASP A 472 16.38 -0.23 37.21
CA ASP A 472 16.37 -1.25 38.28
C ASP A 472 14.96 -1.57 38.80
N THR A 473 13.93 -0.81 38.37
CA THR A 473 12.55 -1.02 38.81
C THR A 473 11.65 -1.33 37.61
N PRO A 474 10.91 -2.46 37.62
CA PRO A 474 9.89 -2.73 36.61
C PRO A 474 8.85 -1.60 36.53
N LEU A 475 8.48 -1.20 35.31
CA LEU A 475 7.44 -0.21 35.11
C LEU A 475 6.07 -0.86 35.37
N VAL A 476 5.38 -0.42 36.43
CA VAL A 476 4.06 -0.97 36.77
C VAL A 476 2.98 -0.15 36.07
N SER A 477 2.24 -0.78 35.18
CA SER A 477 1.11 -0.19 34.48
C SER A 477 -0.14 -0.09 35.38
N PRO A 478 -1.14 0.75 35.04
CA PRO A 478 -2.34 0.93 35.86
C PRO A 478 -3.18 -0.33 36.07
N ASN A 479 -3.00 -1.37 35.25
CA ASN A 479 -3.68 -2.66 35.39
C ASN A 479 -2.85 -3.72 36.15
N GLY A 480 -1.77 -3.30 36.81
CA GLY A 480 -0.93 -4.10 37.68
C GLY A 480 0.18 -4.89 36.96
N LEU A 481 0.21 -4.90 35.62
CA LEU A 481 1.26 -5.60 34.87
C LEU A 481 2.57 -4.80 34.86
N GLN A 482 3.67 -5.51 34.96
CA GLN A 482 5.04 -4.99 34.96
C GLN A 482 5.61 -5.01 33.54
N ILE A 483 6.37 -3.98 33.17
CA ILE A 483 7.11 -3.92 31.90
C ILE A 483 8.59 -3.81 32.22
N VAL A 484 9.36 -4.76 31.69
CA VAL A 484 10.78 -4.95 31.98
C VAL A 484 11.54 -4.96 30.65
N GLU A 485 12.62 -4.19 30.55
CA GLU A 485 13.51 -4.26 29.39
C GLU A 485 14.43 -5.48 29.51
N LEU A 486 14.50 -6.28 28.45
CA LEU A 486 15.43 -7.41 28.30
C LEU A 486 16.75 -6.85 27.75
N LYS A 487 17.86 -7.11 28.44
CA LYS A 487 19.13 -6.39 28.23
C LYS A 487 20.30 -7.29 27.88
N CYS A 488 20.20 -8.58 28.17
CA CYS A 488 21.27 -9.52 27.93
C CYS A 488 20.73 -10.85 27.35
N PRO A 489 21.62 -11.69 26.80
CA PRO A 489 21.23 -12.99 26.26
C PRO A 489 20.50 -13.90 27.26
N ALA A 490 20.89 -13.88 28.53
CA ALA A 490 20.23 -14.66 29.57
C ALA A 490 18.78 -14.21 29.79
N ASP A 491 18.47 -12.92 29.64
CA ASP A 491 17.09 -12.43 29.69
C ASP A 491 16.26 -13.00 28.54
N LEU A 492 16.83 -13.09 27.34
CA LEU A 492 16.14 -13.62 26.17
C LEU A 492 15.92 -15.13 26.26
N ASP A 493 16.91 -15.88 26.76
CA ASP A 493 16.77 -17.32 27.03
C ASP A 493 15.68 -17.58 28.08
N ALA A 494 15.68 -16.83 29.19
CA ALA A 494 14.63 -16.95 30.20
C ALA A 494 13.24 -16.60 29.63
N GLU A 495 13.14 -15.54 28.83
CA GLU A 495 11.90 -15.14 28.17
C GLU A 495 11.42 -16.19 27.16
N HIS A 496 12.35 -16.73 26.35
CA HIS A 496 12.09 -17.81 25.40
C HIS A 496 11.59 -19.07 26.10
N ARG A 497 12.23 -19.51 27.20
CA ARG A 497 11.78 -20.67 27.97
C ARG A 497 10.39 -20.46 28.58
N ALA A 498 10.09 -19.24 29.02
CA ALA A 498 8.80 -18.91 29.62
C ALA A 498 7.67 -18.85 28.57
N LEU A 499 7.94 -18.31 27.38
CA LEU A 499 6.93 -18.07 26.35
C LEU A 499 6.95 -19.10 25.20
N GLY A 500 8.01 -19.90 25.05
CA GLY A 500 8.17 -20.88 23.97
C GLY A 500 8.18 -20.27 22.57
N HIS A 501 8.96 -19.20 22.36
CA HIS A 501 8.92 -18.42 21.11
C HIS A 501 10.26 -17.70 20.81
N CYS A 502 10.59 -17.43 19.54
CA CYS A 502 11.95 -17.19 19.01
C CYS A 502 12.75 -15.95 19.48
N ILE A 503 12.41 -15.33 20.61
CA ILE A 503 13.07 -14.11 21.10
C ILE A 503 14.55 -14.31 21.49
N ASP A 504 14.93 -15.53 21.87
CA ASP A 504 16.29 -15.91 22.24
C ASP A 504 17.33 -15.71 21.11
N GLY A 505 16.91 -15.64 19.84
CA GLY A 505 17.78 -15.38 18.69
C GLY A 505 18.05 -13.89 18.39
N TYR A 506 17.50 -12.96 19.18
CA TYR A 506 17.54 -11.53 18.87
C TYR A 506 18.76 -10.81 19.48
N ASP A 507 19.60 -11.52 20.23
CA ASP A 507 20.81 -10.99 20.85
C ASP A 507 21.74 -10.30 19.83
N TYR A 508 22.02 -10.92 18.70
CA TYR A 508 22.86 -10.35 17.65
C TYR A 508 22.29 -9.02 17.14
N SER A 509 20.99 -8.98 16.85
CA SER A 509 20.29 -7.76 16.42
C SER A 509 20.30 -6.68 17.50
N ALA A 510 20.16 -7.05 18.78
CA ALA A 510 20.21 -6.12 19.89
C ALA A 510 21.61 -5.50 20.06
N TYR A 511 22.67 -6.30 20.00
CA TYR A 511 24.05 -5.83 20.07
C TYR A 511 24.49 -5.03 18.85
N ARG A 512 23.97 -5.35 17.66
CA ARG A 512 24.20 -4.55 16.44
C ARG A 512 23.51 -3.18 16.52
N GLY A 513 22.58 -3.00 17.45
CA GLY A 513 21.82 -1.79 17.63
C GLY A 513 20.57 -1.69 16.76
N ASN A 514 20.07 -2.82 16.26
CA ASN A 514 18.88 -2.84 15.40
C ASN A 514 17.57 -2.81 16.21
N CYS A 515 17.53 -3.43 17.40
CA CYS A 515 16.30 -3.60 18.17
C CYS A 515 16.48 -3.50 19.69
N ARG A 516 15.39 -3.23 20.41
CA ARG A 516 15.28 -3.35 21.88
C ARG A 516 14.05 -4.16 22.25
N LEU A 517 14.18 -4.95 23.31
CA LEU A 517 13.25 -6.02 23.64
C LEU A 517 12.68 -5.79 25.04
N PHE A 518 11.39 -6.03 25.19
CA PHE A 518 10.67 -5.80 26.44
C PHE A 518 9.83 -7.01 26.78
N SER A 519 9.65 -7.28 28.07
CA SER A 519 8.75 -8.29 28.61
C SER A 519 7.61 -7.61 29.37
N VAL A 520 6.39 -8.09 29.16
CA VAL A 520 5.19 -7.77 29.94
C VAL A 520 4.99 -8.93 30.92
N ARG A 521 5.03 -8.64 32.21
CA ARG A 521 5.02 -9.63 33.29
C ARG A 521 3.88 -9.43 34.27
N GLU A 522 3.42 -10.52 34.87
CA GLU A 522 2.57 -10.52 36.06
C GLU A 522 3.31 -11.27 37.17
N ASN A 523 3.61 -10.58 38.27
CA ASN A 523 4.33 -11.17 39.42
C ASN A 523 5.64 -11.90 39.01
N GLY A 524 6.40 -11.33 38.08
CA GLY A 524 7.64 -11.91 37.57
C GLY A 524 7.46 -12.98 36.47
N GLN A 525 6.24 -13.43 36.17
CA GLN A 525 5.97 -14.37 35.08
C GLN A 525 5.73 -13.63 33.76
N SER A 526 6.45 -14.02 32.71
CA SER A 526 6.31 -13.46 31.36
C SER A 526 4.96 -13.83 30.73
N LEU A 527 4.25 -12.82 30.22
CA LEU A 527 2.98 -12.97 29.51
C LEU A 527 3.11 -12.67 28.01
N ALA A 528 3.98 -11.73 27.66
CA ALA A 528 4.33 -11.39 26.29
C ALA A 528 5.65 -10.63 26.24
N SER A 529 6.31 -10.66 25.09
CA SER A 529 7.47 -9.85 24.80
C SER A 529 7.24 -8.99 23.55
N ALA A 530 7.91 -7.84 23.50
CA ALA A 530 7.79 -6.86 22.45
C ALA A 530 9.15 -6.51 21.87
N GLU A 531 9.18 -6.31 20.56
CA GLU A 531 10.33 -5.82 19.83
C GLU A 531 10.08 -4.40 19.34
N ILE A 532 11.02 -3.51 19.63
CA ILE A 532 11.04 -2.13 19.19
C ILE A 532 12.28 -1.92 18.32
N GLN A 533 12.09 -1.27 17.17
CA GLN A 533 13.18 -0.86 16.28
C GLN A 533 13.08 0.64 15.94
N MET A 534 14.11 1.17 15.29
CA MET A 534 14.03 2.47 14.63
C MET A 534 13.44 2.32 13.22
N ASP A 535 12.54 3.22 12.83
CA ASP A 535 11.99 3.24 11.47
C ASP A 535 13.02 3.69 10.43
N GLU A 536 12.69 3.48 9.15
CA GLU A 536 13.57 3.83 8.01
C GLU A 536 13.97 5.31 7.99
N SER A 537 13.16 6.20 8.58
CA SER A 537 13.45 7.64 8.62
C SER A 537 14.59 8.01 9.57
N ALA A 538 14.98 7.08 10.46
CA ALA A 538 16.16 7.22 11.31
C ALA A 538 17.47 6.85 10.61
N TRP A 539 17.43 6.13 9.49
CA TRP A 539 18.62 5.58 8.87
C TRP A 539 19.53 6.69 8.32
N GLY A 540 20.74 6.80 8.87
CA GLY A 540 21.72 7.82 8.49
C GLY A 540 21.56 9.18 9.19
N GLU A 541 20.60 9.32 10.10
CA GLU A 541 20.49 10.52 10.95
C GLU A 541 21.54 10.51 12.08
N THR A 542 21.94 11.69 12.53
CA THR A 542 22.87 11.81 13.66
C THR A 542 22.14 11.54 14.99
N PRO A 543 22.80 10.93 15.99
CA PRO A 543 22.18 10.65 17.30
C PRO A 543 21.45 11.83 17.94
N ALA A 544 22.00 13.04 17.82
CA ALA A 544 21.41 14.28 18.34
C ALA A 544 20.05 14.67 17.72
N LYS A 545 19.68 14.10 16.56
CA LYS A 545 18.40 14.34 15.90
C LYS A 545 17.38 13.23 16.13
N LEU A 546 17.80 12.11 16.73
CA LEU A 546 16.90 11.00 17.03
C LEU A 546 15.94 11.43 18.13
N THR A 547 14.64 11.17 17.93
CA THR A 547 13.60 11.40 18.92
C THR A 547 12.68 10.19 19.01
N PRO A 548 11.83 10.06 20.06
CA PRO A 548 10.93 8.93 20.22
C PRO A 548 10.01 8.68 19.02
N LYS A 549 9.80 9.69 18.15
CA LYS A 549 8.98 9.56 16.94
C LYS A 549 9.50 8.48 15.99
N HIS A 550 10.81 8.26 15.96
CA HIS A 550 11.47 7.28 15.09
C HIS A 550 11.38 5.85 15.59
N LEU A 551 10.90 5.61 16.82
CA LEU A 551 10.72 4.25 17.33
C LEU A 551 9.42 3.63 16.80
N VAL A 552 9.47 2.36 16.42
CA VAL A 552 8.30 1.58 16.00
C VAL A 552 8.28 0.24 16.71
N THR A 553 7.09 -0.22 17.10
CA THR A 553 6.88 -1.61 17.53
C THR A 553 6.85 -2.48 16.30
N ILE A 554 7.75 -3.46 16.23
CA ILE A 554 7.75 -4.46 15.16
C ILE A 554 6.76 -5.57 15.49
N GLN A 555 6.77 -6.03 16.74
CA GLN A 555 5.88 -7.10 17.19
C GLN A 555 5.65 -7.07 18.70
N LEU A 556 4.52 -7.65 19.11
CA LEU A 556 4.17 -7.98 20.49
C LEU A 556 3.64 -9.42 20.48
N ARG A 557 4.33 -10.35 21.15
CA ARG A 557 4.11 -11.79 21.05
C ARG A 557 4.01 -12.41 22.44
N GLY A 558 2.96 -13.19 22.67
CA GLY A 558 2.73 -13.98 23.87
C GLY A 558 3.25 -15.41 23.75
N LEU A 559 2.74 -16.28 24.62
CA LEU A 559 3.01 -17.72 24.62
C LEU A 559 2.87 -18.32 23.20
N ARG A 560 3.89 -19.05 22.73
CA ARG A 560 4.00 -19.69 21.41
C ARG A 560 3.74 -18.73 20.26
N ASN A 561 4.38 -17.56 20.28
CA ASN A 561 4.26 -16.49 19.27
C ASN A 561 2.83 -15.93 19.07
N LEU A 562 1.89 -16.22 19.97
CA LEU A 562 0.52 -15.73 19.84
C LEU A 562 0.45 -14.21 20.03
N THR A 563 -0.08 -13.48 19.06
CA THR A 563 -0.32 -12.04 19.22
C THR A 563 -1.38 -11.82 20.32
N PRO A 564 -1.09 -11.03 21.38
CA PRO A 564 -2.10 -10.72 22.39
C PRO A 564 -3.33 -10.07 21.77
N LYS A 565 -4.53 -10.50 22.21
CA LYS A 565 -5.79 -9.93 21.71
C LYS A 565 -5.84 -8.42 21.96
N SER A 566 -6.28 -7.66 20.97
CA SER A 566 -6.46 -6.21 21.12
C SER A 566 -7.44 -5.91 22.27
N GLY A 567 -7.08 -4.95 23.13
CA GLY A 567 -7.83 -4.60 24.34
C GLY A 567 -7.65 -5.57 25.52
N SER A 568 -6.84 -6.63 25.39
CA SER A 568 -6.46 -7.49 26.51
C SER A 568 -5.69 -6.71 27.59
N ARG A 569 -5.51 -7.30 28.79
CA ARG A 569 -4.70 -6.69 29.85
C ARG A 569 -3.26 -6.43 29.38
N VAL A 570 -2.68 -7.39 28.66
CA VAL A 570 -1.33 -7.28 28.09
C VAL A 570 -1.24 -6.16 27.06
N ASP A 571 -2.15 -6.12 26.08
CA ASP A 571 -2.18 -5.06 25.06
C ASP A 571 -2.35 -3.69 25.72
N ARG A 572 -3.28 -3.53 26.67
CA ARG A 572 -3.48 -2.27 27.39
C ARG A 572 -2.25 -1.83 28.18
N ALA A 573 -1.53 -2.75 28.83
CA ALA A 573 -0.30 -2.43 29.54
C ALA A 573 0.79 -1.95 28.57
N TYR A 574 0.97 -2.66 27.44
CA TYR A 574 1.95 -2.29 26.43
C TYR A 574 1.63 -0.95 25.76
N GLN A 575 0.37 -0.70 25.38
CA GLN A 575 -0.04 0.59 24.80
C GLN A 575 0.16 1.75 25.78
N TRP A 576 -0.07 1.55 27.07
CA TRP A 576 0.21 2.55 28.11
C TRP A 576 1.70 2.89 28.16
N PHE A 577 2.57 1.89 28.14
CA PHE A 577 4.02 2.09 28.12
C PHE A 577 4.48 2.81 26.85
N TRP A 578 3.96 2.39 25.70
CA TRP A 578 4.28 3.01 24.43
C TRP A 578 3.85 4.47 24.38
N ALA A 579 2.68 4.80 24.92
CA ALA A 579 2.20 6.17 25.04
C ALA A 579 3.16 7.03 25.89
N LYS A 580 3.70 6.50 26.99
CA LYS A 580 4.69 7.21 27.82
C LYS A 580 6.03 7.44 27.14
N ILE A 581 6.49 6.49 26.31
CA ILE A 581 7.66 6.71 25.45
C ILE A 581 7.39 7.85 24.47
N LYS A 582 6.24 7.81 23.78
CA LYS A 582 5.89 8.80 22.75
C LYS A 582 5.62 10.20 23.33
N SER A 583 5.11 10.30 24.55
CA SER A 583 4.91 11.59 25.24
C SER A 583 6.20 12.17 25.83
N GLY A 584 7.28 11.39 25.89
CA GLY A 584 8.55 11.80 26.50
C GLY A 584 8.54 11.76 28.04
N GLU A 585 7.52 11.13 28.64
CA GLU A 585 7.45 10.92 30.10
C GLU A 585 8.51 9.93 30.61
N LEU A 586 8.96 9.02 29.74
CA LEU A 586 10.06 8.11 30.05
C LEU A 586 11.37 8.65 29.45
N ALA A 587 12.40 8.73 30.28
CA ALA A 587 13.75 9.04 29.83
C ALA A 587 14.29 7.86 29.02
N ILE A 588 14.58 8.11 27.75
CA ILE A 588 15.06 7.08 26.82
C ILE A 588 16.44 7.41 26.25
N ASN A 589 17.15 6.37 25.84
CA ASN A 589 18.41 6.39 25.12
C ASN A 589 18.22 5.82 23.71
N LEU A 590 18.52 6.63 22.70
CA LEU A 590 18.44 6.26 21.28
C LEU A 590 19.83 5.99 20.67
N GLU A 591 20.89 5.97 21.49
CA GLU A 591 22.24 5.63 21.04
C GLU A 591 22.49 4.12 21.19
N TRP A 592 22.33 3.42 20.07
CA TRP A 592 22.47 1.96 19.97
C TRP A 592 23.66 1.60 19.08
N PRO A 593 24.91 1.71 19.55
CA PRO A 593 26.10 1.38 18.77
C PRO A 593 26.21 -0.13 18.53
N ASP A 594 26.91 -0.51 17.45
CA ASP A 594 27.27 -1.90 17.19
C ASP A 594 28.36 -2.37 18.18
N GLN A 595 27.98 -3.33 19.03
CA GLN A 595 28.84 -3.93 20.05
C GLN A 595 29.36 -5.32 19.63
N THR A 596 28.89 -5.87 18.49
CA THR A 596 29.16 -7.26 18.09
C THR A 596 30.65 -7.54 17.89
N LEU A 597 31.41 -6.55 17.42
CA LEU A 597 32.86 -6.65 17.20
C LEU A 597 33.67 -6.87 18.49
N SER A 598 33.12 -6.51 19.65
CA SER A 598 33.78 -6.64 20.95
C SER A 598 33.40 -7.90 21.73
N MET A 599 32.51 -8.73 21.17
CA MET A 599 31.94 -9.88 21.89
C MET A 599 32.55 -11.20 21.45
N SER A 600 33.03 -11.97 22.42
CA SER A 600 33.68 -13.27 22.19
C SER A 600 32.75 -14.27 21.49
N ARG A 601 31.45 -14.22 21.81
CA ARG A 601 30.45 -15.11 21.19
C ARG A 601 30.21 -14.90 19.69
N TYR A 602 30.60 -13.74 19.13
CA TYR A 602 30.44 -13.42 17.71
C TYR A 602 31.79 -13.39 16.96
N THR A 603 32.91 -13.54 17.66
CA THR A 603 34.22 -13.70 17.02
C THR A 603 34.46 -15.13 16.51
N ASN A 604 33.70 -16.12 17.03
CA ASN A 604 33.68 -17.48 16.48
C ASN A 604 32.83 -17.56 15.19
N ARG A 605 33.49 -17.43 14.04
CA ARG A 605 32.87 -17.43 12.70
C ARG A 605 32.09 -18.70 12.37
N ASN A 606 32.37 -19.82 13.03
CA ASN A 606 31.75 -21.12 12.71
C ASN A 606 30.42 -21.37 13.45
N ARG A 607 30.11 -20.60 14.50
CA ARG A 607 28.90 -20.84 15.32
C ARG A 607 27.61 -20.72 14.53
N LYS A 608 27.49 -19.70 13.66
CA LYS A 608 26.32 -19.52 12.80
C LYS A 608 26.14 -20.70 11.83
N GLN A 609 27.25 -21.18 11.27
CA GLN A 609 27.26 -22.35 10.40
C GLN A 609 26.82 -23.61 11.15
N LEU A 610 27.34 -23.85 12.36
CA LEU A 610 26.96 -24.99 13.19
C LEU A 610 25.48 -24.93 13.62
N HIS A 611 24.95 -23.75 13.93
CA HIS A 611 23.52 -23.56 14.21
C HIS A 611 22.66 -23.89 13.00
N ALA A 612 23.02 -23.40 11.82
CA ALA A 612 22.31 -23.71 10.59
C ALA A 612 22.40 -25.19 10.22
N GLN A 613 23.54 -25.85 10.48
CA GLN A 613 23.71 -27.30 10.32
C GLN A 613 22.80 -28.08 11.27
N GLY A 614 22.76 -27.74 12.56
CA GLY A 614 21.84 -28.37 13.52
C GLY A 614 20.36 -28.20 13.13
N CYS A 615 19.99 -27.02 12.60
CA CYS A 615 18.65 -26.80 12.05
C CYS A 615 18.37 -27.70 10.84
N ALA A 616 19.31 -27.79 9.89
CA ALA A 616 19.18 -28.63 8.70
C ALA A 616 19.07 -30.12 9.06
N GLU A 617 19.88 -30.62 9.99
CA GLU A 617 19.83 -31.99 10.49
C GLU A 617 18.48 -32.31 11.14
N TRP A 618 17.97 -31.41 11.98
CA TRP A 618 16.65 -31.60 12.59
C TRP A 618 15.54 -31.68 11.55
N ILE A 619 15.56 -30.78 10.55
CA ILE A 619 14.57 -30.76 9.46
C ILE A 619 14.66 -32.05 8.64
N ASN A 620 15.87 -32.47 8.27
CA ASN A 620 16.10 -33.71 7.55
C ASN A 620 15.55 -34.89 8.33
N LEU A 621 15.84 -35.01 9.63
CA LEU A 621 15.34 -36.08 10.48
C LEU A 621 13.81 -36.05 10.60
N ARG A 622 13.23 -34.86 10.81
CA ARG A 622 11.79 -34.68 11.02
C ARG A 622 10.98 -35.00 9.78
N LEU A 623 11.44 -34.54 8.61
CA LEU A 623 10.74 -34.69 7.34
C LEU A 623 11.07 -35.98 6.60
N SER A 624 12.07 -36.76 7.03
CA SER A 624 12.30 -38.12 6.48
C SER A 624 11.36 -39.17 7.08
N ARG A 625 10.60 -38.82 8.13
CA ARG A 625 9.63 -39.70 8.81
C ARG A 625 8.18 -39.49 8.36
N THR A 626 7.96 -38.54 7.45
CA THR A 626 6.68 -38.16 6.84
C THR A 626 6.72 -38.48 5.37
#